data_AF-A0A179B920-F1
#
_entry.id   AF-A0A179B920-F1
#
_cell.length_a   1.000
_cell.length_b   1.000
_cell.length_c   1.000
_cell.angle_alpha   90.00
_cell.angle_beta   90.00
_cell.angle_gamma   90.00
#
_symmetry.space_group_name_H-M   'P 1'
#
loop_
_entity.id
_entity.type
_entity.pdbx_description
1 polymer ?
#
loop_
_entity_poly.entity_id
_entity_poly.type
_entity_poly.pdbx_seq_one_letter_code
_entity_poly.pdbx_strand_id
1 'polypeptide(L)' 'MTNKYQGLTPKEADDLMTGLIGVIVCAELDTARRMTPAEWNGRDIFQWSDSIASAIYDAVQNRLRAVP' A
#
# COMPACT_ATOMS: atom_id res chain seq x y z
N MET A 1 14.00 13.72 2.45
CA MET A 1 13.29 12.91 1.43
C MET A 1 12.48 13.85 0.58
N THR A 2 12.65 13.82 -0.74
CA THR A 2 11.84 14.61 -1.68
C THR A 2 10.40 14.11 -1.63
N ASN A 3 9.44 15.01 -1.44
CA ASN A 3 8.03 14.64 -1.43
C ASN A 3 7.63 14.18 -2.85
N LYS A 4 7.27 12.91 -3.01
CA LYS A 4 6.93 12.30 -4.32
C LYS A 4 5.74 12.98 -5.02
N TYR A 5 4.98 13.77 -4.29
CA TYR A 5 3.83 14.52 -4.78
C TYR A 5 4.14 15.99 -5.12
N GLN A 6 5.38 16.45 -4.90
CA GLN A 6 5.76 17.84 -5.13
C GLN A 6 5.57 18.22 -6.61
N GLY A 7 4.79 19.27 -6.85
CA GLY A 7 4.54 19.79 -8.20
C GLY A 7 3.50 19.01 -9.01
N LEU A 8 2.89 17.96 -8.44
CA LEU A 8 1.80 17.24 -9.06
C LEU A 8 0.49 18.03 -8.96
N THR A 9 -0.34 17.93 -9.98
CA THR A 9 -1.75 18.31 -9.91
C THR A 9 -2.51 17.38 -8.96
N PRO A 10 -3.70 17.76 -8.46
CA PRO A 10 -4.52 16.89 -7.63
C PRO A 10 -4.79 15.52 -8.27
N LYS A 11 -5.07 15.49 -9.58
CA LYS A 11 -5.31 14.24 -10.32
C LYS A 11 -4.06 13.36 -10.39
N GLU A 12 -2.91 13.92 -10.75
CA GLU A 12 -1.66 13.14 -10.80
C GLU A 12 -1.28 12.60 -9.43
N ALA A 13 -1.57 13.36 -8.37
CA ALA A 13 -1.36 12.93 -7.01
C ALA A 13 -2.32 11.78 -6.62
N ASP A 14 -3.58 11.82 -7.05
CA ASP A 14 -4.55 10.73 -6.85
C ASP A 14 -4.17 9.46 -7.64
N ASP A 15 -3.71 9.64 -8.89
CA ASP A 15 -3.23 8.55 -9.75
C ASP A 15 -1.98 7.89 -9.12
N LEU A 16 -1.04 8.69 -8.61
CA LEU A 16 0.14 8.18 -7.89
C LEU A 16 -0.25 7.41 -6.63
N MET A 17 -1.17 7.96 -5.82
CA MET A 17 -1.68 7.27 -4.62
C MET A 17 -2.30 5.92 -4.98
N THR A 18 -3.16 5.90 -6.00
CA THR A 18 -3.81 4.67 -6.47
C THR A 18 -2.79 3.64 -6.97
N GLY A 19 -1.78 4.10 -7.73
CA GLY A 19 -0.68 3.25 -8.17
C GLY A 19 0.12 2.64 -7.01
N LEU A 20 0.42 3.42 -5.97
CA LEU A 20 1.11 2.93 -4.77
C LEU A 20 0.30 1.87 -4.01
N ILE A 21 -1.01 2.10 -3.84
CA ILE A 21 -1.91 1.12 -3.23
C ILE A 21 -1.93 -0.17 -4.07
N GLY A 22 -1.98 -0.04 -5.40
CA GLY A 22 -1.91 -1.19 -6.31
C GLY A 22 -0.62 -1.99 -6.14
N VAL A 23 0.54 -1.32 -6.01
CA VAL A 23 1.83 -1.98 -5.76
C VAL A 23 1.81 -2.76 -4.44
N ILE A 24 1.28 -2.17 -3.36
CA ILE A 24 1.15 -2.83 -2.05
C ILE A 24 0.32 -4.11 -2.19
N VAL A 25 -0.89 -4.01 -2.75
CA VAL A 25 -1.79 -5.17 -2.89
C VAL A 25 -1.18 -6.25 -3.77
N CYS A 26 -0.56 -5.89 -4.90
CA CYS A 26 0.09 -6.87 -5.78
C CYS A 26 1.24 -7.60 -5.10
N ALA A 27 2.08 -6.91 -4.33
CA ALA A 27 3.19 -7.53 -3.61
C ALA A 27 2.70 -8.55 -2.58
N GLU A 28 1.61 -8.24 -1.89
CA GLU A 28 1.02 -9.13 -0.89
C GLU A 28 0.31 -10.33 -1.52
N LEU A 29 -0.37 -10.12 -2.66
CA LEU A 29 -0.93 -11.22 -3.45
C LEU A 29 0.15 -12.16 -3.98
N ASP A 30 1.27 -11.62 -4.47
CA ASP A 30 2.38 -12.44 -4.94
C ASP A 30 3.07 -13.20 -3.80
N THR A 31 3.13 -12.59 -2.61
CA THR A 31 3.59 -13.25 -1.39
C THR A 31 2.64 -14.40 -1.02
N ALA A 32 1.34 -14.16 -1.00
CA ALA A 32 0.32 -15.18 -0.74
C ALA A 32 0.39 -16.35 -1.73
N ARG A 33 0.53 -16.07 -3.04
CA ARG A 33 0.60 -17.09 -4.11
C ARG A 33 1.80 -18.03 -4.00
N ARG A 34 2.88 -17.58 -3.35
CA ARG A 34 4.11 -18.37 -3.17
C ARG A 34 4.10 -19.19 -1.88
N MET A 35 3.12 -18.98 -1.00
CA MET A 35 3.02 -19.73 0.24
C MET A 35 2.55 -21.15 0.01
N THR A 36 3.16 -22.07 0.75
CA THR A 36 2.61 -23.41 0.97
C THR A 36 1.39 -23.34 1.90
N PRO A 37 0.54 -24.39 1.91
CA PRO A 37 -0.58 -24.46 2.85
C PRO A 37 -0.17 -24.35 4.32
N ALA A 38 1.00 -24.89 4.70
CA ALA A 38 1.49 -24.82 6.07
C ALA A 38 1.88 -23.38 6.47
N GLU A 39 2.55 -22.65 5.59
CA GLU A 39 2.89 -21.23 5.80
C GLU A 39 1.65 -20.36 5.87
N TRP A 40 0.66 -20.61 5.00
CA TRP A 40 -0.62 -19.91 5.03
C TRP A 40 -1.35 -20.12 6.36
N ASN A 41 -1.47 -21.37 6.81
CA ASN A 41 -2.19 -21.72 8.04
C ASN A 41 -1.47 -21.26 9.31
N GLY A 42 -0.14 -21.20 9.28
CA GLY A 42 0.69 -20.75 10.41
C GLY A 42 0.82 -19.23 10.53
N ARG A 43 0.36 -18.48 9.53
CA ARG A 43 0.47 -17.02 9.52
C ARG A 43 -0.62 -16.37 10.36
N ASP A 44 -0.24 -15.33 11.11
CA ASP A 44 -1.21 -14.46 11.77
C ASP A 44 -1.89 -13.54 10.75
N ILE A 45 -3.10 -13.90 10.36
CA ILE A 45 -3.89 -13.16 9.37
C ILE A 45 -4.30 -11.78 9.89
N PHE A 46 -4.52 -11.61 11.18
CA PHE A 46 -4.92 -10.31 11.73
C PHE A 46 -3.76 -9.32 11.70
N GLN A 47 -2.58 -9.75 12.16
CA GLN A 47 -1.38 -8.92 12.06
C GLN A 47 -1.05 -8.58 10.61
N TRP A 48 -1.15 -9.57 9.71
CA TRP A 48 -0.84 -9.34 8.31
C TRP A 48 -1.82 -8.35 7.67
N SER A 49 -3.13 -8.51 7.94
CA SER A 49 -4.16 -7.59 7.43
C SER A 49 -3.98 -6.17 7.96
N ASP A 50 -3.63 -6.02 9.25
CA ASP A 50 -3.35 -4.73 9.88
C ASP A 50 -2.14 -4.02 9.24
N SER A 51 -1.07 -4.77 8.94
CA SER A 51 0.10 -4.23 8.23
C SER A 51 -0.26 -3.71 6.85
N ILE A 52 -1.11 -4.43 6.09
CA ILE A 52 -1.54 -4.00 4.76
C ILE A 52 -2.41 -2.74 4.86
N ALA A 53 -3.38 -2.74 5.78
CA ALA A 53 -4.25 -1.60 6.01
C ALA A 53 -3.45 -0.34 6.42
N SER A 54 -2.45 -0.50 7.28
CA SER A 54 -1.56 0.59 7.70
C SER A 54 -0.77 1.17 6.53
N ALA A 55 -0.21 0.32 5.65
CA ALA A 55 0.52 0.78 4.47
C ALA A 55 -0.39 1.57 3.49
N ILE A 56 -1.64 1.14 3.32
CA ILE A 56 -2.64 1.85 2.51
C ILE A 56 -3.00 3.18 3.17
N TYR A 57 -3.23 3.19 4.48
CA TYR A 57 -3.52 4.41 5.24
C TYR A 57 -2.40 5.44 5.07
N ASP A 58 -1.14 5.03 5.17
CA ASP A 58 0.01 5.91 4.99
C ASP A 58 0.08 6.50 3.58
N ALA A 59 -0.24 5.71 2.54
CA ALA A 59 -0.32 6.22 1.18
C ALA A 59 -1.38 7.34 1.04
N VAL A 60 -2.54 7.15 1.66
CA VAL A 60 -3.61 8.16 1.68
C VAL A 60 -3.20 9.40 2.47
N GLN A 61 -2.63 9.24 3.66
CA GLN A 61 -2.19 10.37 4.49
C GLN A 61 -1.09 11.18 3.80
N ASN A 62 -0.16 10.53 3.13
CA ASN A 62 0.89 11.22 2.38
C ASN A 62 0.31 12.03 1.21
N ARG A 63 -0.68 11.49 0.50
CA ARG A 63 -1.41 12.22 -0.54
C ARG A 63 -2.13 13.46 0.00
N LEU A 64 -2.85 13.32 1.12
CA LEU A 64 -3.60 14.43 1.74
C LEU A 64 -2.68 15.53 2.27
N ARG A 65 -1.51 15.17 2.81
CA ARG A 65 -0.54 16.15 3.33
C ARG A 65 0.21 16.91 2.23
N ALA A 66 0.33 16.33 1.03
CA ALA A 66 1.18 16.89 0.01
C ALA A 66 0.49 17.89 -0.92
N VAL A 67 -0.78 17.64 -1.27
CA VAL A 67 -1.59 18.52 -2.12
C VAL A 67 -2.96 18.65 -1.44
N PRO A 68 -3.14 19.67 -0.56
CA PRO A 68 -4.41 19.87 0.16
C PRO A 68 -5.61 20.03 -0.78
#